data_AF-A0A1Z9IZD8-F1
#
_entry.id   AF-A0A1Z9IZD8-F1
#
_cell.length_a   1.000
_cell.length_b   1.000
_cell.length_c   1.000
_cell.angle_alpha   90.00
_cell.angle_beta   90.00
_cell.angle_gamma   90.00
#
_symmetry.space_group_name_H-M   'P 1'
#
loop_
_entity.id
_entity.type
_entity.pdbx_description
1 polymer ?
#
loop_
_entity_poly.entity_id
_entity_poly.type
_entity_poly.pdbx_seq_one_letter_code
_entity_poly.pdbx_strand_id
1 'polypeptide(L)'
;MPKPKKLSIPLREDRMVQQQISGPWQHMVGVIFLNQTGRKQVKRTLPAFLNKWPTPKKFLKSKTEDVIEVIKECGFYNRRERTLRRMTEDFMSWDGEDASNLFGIGKYGSDSYRLFFKNELPEDVGDHELQRYVKEEFRIS
;
A
#
# COMPACT_ATOMS: atom_id res chain seq x y z
N MET A 1 16.64 -9.74 -7.38
CA MET A 1 15.72 -9.16 -6.38
C MET A 1 15.72 -10.03 -5.14
N PRO A 2 15.92 -9.48 -3.92
CA PRO A 2 15.90 -10.25 -2.69
C PRO A 2 14.53 -10.92 -2.48
N LYS A 3 14.52 -12.07 -1.80
CA LYS A 3 13.27 -12.78 -1.47
C LYS A 3 12.42 -11.90 -0.53
N PRO A 4 11.12 -11.72 -0.82
CA PRO A 4 10.25 -10.92 0.03
C PRO A 4 10.16 -11.52 1.44
N LYS A 5 10.36 -10.68 2.47
CA LYS A 5 10.27 -11.05 3.88
C LYS A 5 8.83 -11.43 4.22
N LYS A 6 8.63 -12.53 4.96
CA LYS A 6 7.32 -12.91 5.49
C LYS A 6 6.87 -11.89 6.54
N LEU A 7 5.69 -11.30 6.35
CA LEU A 7 5.11 -10.31 7.26
C LEU A 7 4.39 -10.99 8.44
N SER A 8 4.44 -10.36 9.62
CA SER A 8 3.66 -10.77 10.79
C SER A 8 2.17 -10.52 10.56
N ILE A 9 1.32 -11.36 11.19
CA ILE A 9 -0.13 -11.19 11.16
C ILE A 9 -0.62 -11.10 12.62
N PRO A 10 -1.17 -9.96 13.07
CA PRO A 10 -1.26 -8.68 12.35
C PRO A 10 0.11 -7.97 12.20
N LEU A 11 0.14 -6.91 11.40
CA LEU A 11 1.20 -5.89 11.46
C LEU A 11 1.19 -5.19 12.82
N ARG A 12 2.31 -4.58 13.20
CA ARG A 12 2.45 -3.89 14.49
C ARG A 12 1.49 -2.72 14.61
N GLU A 13 0.88 -2.55 15.79
CA GLU A 13 -0.08 -1.49 16.09
C GLU A 13 0.55 -0.10 16.20
N ASP A 14 1.80 -0.02 16.67
CA ASP A 14 2.55 1.22 16.95
C ASP A 14 3.15 1.89 15.71
N ARG A 15 3.06 1.25 14.53
CA ARG A 15 3.65 1.77 13.28
C ARG A 15 2.61 1.92 12.18
N MET A 16 2.85 2.83 11.23
CA MET A 16 2.07 2.92 10.00
C MET A 16 2.20 1.64 9.18
N VAL A 17 1.26 1.39 8.27
CA VAL A 17 1.36 0.28 7.32
C VAL A 17 2.57 0.48 6.39
N GLN A 18 2.80 1.71 5.96
CA GLN A 18 3.86 2.11 5.03
C GLN A 18 5.26 1.87 5.60
N GLN A 19 5.45 2.05 6.91
CA GLN A 19 6.71 1.76 7.61
C GLN A 19 7.05 0.26 7.72
N GLN A 20 6.11 -0.63 7.36
CA GLN A 20 6.22 -2.07 7.60
C GLN A 20 6.28 -2.91 6.31
N ILE A 21 6.12 -2.28 5.15
CA ILE A 21 6.18 -2.93 3.83
C ILE A 21 7.56 -2.77 3.20
N SER A 22 7.93 -3.66 2.28
CA SER A 22 9.33 -3.78 1.80
C SER A 22 9.63 -3.10 0.47
N GLY A 23 8.64 -2.56 -0.24
CA GLY A 23 8.87 -1.97 -1.55
C GLY A 23 7.68 -1.22 -2.14
N PRO A 24 7.89 -0.47 -3.23
CA PRO A 24 6.92 0.49 -3.76
C PRO A 24 5.60 -0.15 -4.19
N TRP A 25 5.60 -1.33 -4.80
CA TRP A 25 4.35 -2.02 -5.11
C TRP A 25 3.55 -2.39 -3.84
N GLN A 26 4.21 -2.94 -2.82
CA GLN A 26 3.56 -3.29 -1.56
C GLN A 26 3.01 -2.05 -0.85
N HIS A 27 3.69 -0.92 -1.01
CA HIS A 27 3.22 0.38 -0.55
C HIS A 27 1.90 0.76 -1.21
N MET A 28 1.83 0.72 -2.54
CA MET A 28 0.61 1.05 -3.29
C MET A 28 -0.56 0.10 -2.94
N VAL A 29 -0.27 -1.19 -2.75
CA VAL A 29 -1.27 -2.15 -2.24
C VAL A 29 -1.76 -1.72 -0.85
N GLY A 30 -0.86 -1.35 0.06
CA GLY A 30 -1.21 -0.87 1.39
C GLY A 30 -2.08 0.40 1.36
N VAL A 31 -1.75 1.35 0.49
CA VAL A 31 -2.54 2.57 0.25
C VAL A 31 -3.96 2.20 -0.20
N ILE A 32 -4.11 1.32 -1.21
CA ILE A 32 -5.44 0.90 -1.69
C ILE A 32 -6.23 0.18 -0.60
N PHE A 33 -5.56 -0.59 0.27
CA PHE A 33 -6.23 -1.25 1.38
C PHE A 33 -6.81 -0.28 2.40
N LEU A 34 -6.18 0.89 2.58
CA LEU A 34 -6.63 1.94 3.51
C LEU A 34 -7.80 2.77 2.96
N ASN A 35 -8.13 2.65 1.67
CA ASN A 35 -9.27 3.34 1.07
C ASN A 35 -10.59 2.86 1.70
N GLN A 36 -11.17 3.73 2.52
CA GLN A 36 -12.44 3.47 3.25
C GLN A 36 -12.40 2.21 4.11
N THR A 37 -11.25 1.87 4.69
CA THR A 37 -11.11 0.76 5.64
C THR A 37 -10.23 1.14 6.82
N GLY A 38 -10.69 0.85 8.03
CA GLY A 38 -9.95 1.14 9.25
C GLY A 38 -8.61 0.40 9.34
N ARG A 39 -7.58 1.09 9.85
CA ARG A 39 -6.20 0.58 9.99
C ARG A 39 -6.09 -0.79 10.66
N LYS A 40 -6.89 -1.07 11.71
CA LYS A 40 -6.86 -2.35 12.45
C LYS A 40 -7.21 -3.53 11.55
N GLN A 41 -8.21 -3.36 10.68
CA GLN A 41 -8.62 -4.39 9.74
C GLN A 41 -7.53 -4.59 8.67
N VAL A 42 -7.01 -3.48 8.12
CA VAL A 42 -5.92 -3.53 7.13
C VAL A 42 -4.68 -4.24 7.69
N LYS A 43 -4.29 -3.94 8.93
CA LYS A 43 -3.13 -4.58 9.58
C LYS A 43 -3.28 -6.09 9.78
N ARG A 44 -4.51 -6.62 9.77
CA ARG A 44 -4.77 -8.07 9.79
C ARG A 44 -4.77 -8.66 8.39
N THR A 45 -5.44 -8.01 7.44
CA THR A 45 -5.69 -8.58 6.10
C THR A 45 -4.53 -8.38 5.12
N LEU A 46 -3.89 -7.20 5.11
CA LEU A 46 -2.79 -6.89 4.21
C LEU A 46 -1.60 -7.86 4.30
N PRO A 47 -1.08 -8.23 5.49
CA PRO A 47 0.04 -9.18 5.56
C PRO A 47 -0.35 -10.58 5.07
N ALA A 48 -1.61 -11.01 5.23
CA ALA A 48 -2.11 -12.26 4.64
C ALA A 48 -2.08 -12.20 3.10
N PHE A 49 -2.57 -11.10 2.53
CA PHE A 49 -2.51 -10.83 1.08
C PHE A 49 -1.07 -10.84 0.55
N LEU A 50 -0.17 -10.07 1.17
CA LEU A 50 1.22 -9.95 0.73
C LEU A 50 2.04 -11.22 0.96
N ASN A 51 1.73 -12.01 1.99
CA ASN A 51 2.36 -13.32 2.16
C ASN A 51 1.92 -14.31 1.08
N LYS A 52 0.65 -14.26 0.62
CA LYS A 52 0.13 -15.12 -0.45
C LYS A 52 0.63 -14.66 -1.83
N TRP A 53 0.65 -13.35 -2.09
CA TRP A 53 1.14 -12.75 -3.33
C TRP A 53 2.19 -11.67 -3.05
N PRO A 54 3.46 -12.04 -2.88
CA PRO A 54 4.48 -11.11 -2.40
C PRO A 54 5.07 -10.21 -3.50
N THR A 55 4.67 -10.38 -4.76
CA THR A 55 5.21 -9.65 -5.92
C THR A 55 4.08 -9.35 -6.92
N PRO A 56 4.19 -8.26 -7.72
CA PRO A 56 3.25 -7.92 -8.78
C PRO A 56 2.89 -9.10 -9.69
N LYS A 57 3.92 -9.79 -10.23
CA LYS A 57 3.76 -10.92 -11.14
C LYS A 57 2.99 -12.10 -10.53
N LYS A 58 3.17 -12.36 -9.23
CA LYS A 58 2.43 -13.41 -8.52
C LYS A 58 0.99 -13.01 -8.27
N PHE A 59 0.74 -11.74 -7.94
CA PHE A 59 -0.61 -11.22 -7.77
C PHE A 59 -1.37 -11.24 -9.11
N LEU A 60 -0.76 -10.80 -10.21
CA LEU A 60 -1.40 -10.81 -11.53
C LEU A 60 -1.74 -12.22 -12.04
N LYS A 61 -1.11 -13.27 -11.52
CA LYS A 61 -1.41 -14.67 -11.84
C LYS A 61 -2.45 -15.31 -10.93
N SER A 62 -2.91 -14.63 -9.89
CA SER A 62 -3.89 -15.18 -8.95
C SER A 62 -5.26 -15.29 -9.60
N LYS A 63 -6.16 -16.05 -8.98
CA LYS A 63 -7.59 -16.07 -9.35
C LYS A 63 -8.33 -14.97 -8.58
N THR A 64 -9.33 -14.36 -9.22
CA THR A 64 -10.14 -13.30 -8.62
C THR A 64 -10.84 -13.78 -7.33
N GLU A 65 -11.34 -15.01 -7.33
CA GLU A 65 -12.05 -15.61 -6.20
C GLU A 65 -11.11 -15.79 -5.00
N ASP A 66 -9.88 -16.25 -5.25
CA ASP A 66 -8.86 -16.37 -4.21
C ASP A 66 -8.51 -15.04 -3.56
N VAL A 67 -8.50 -13.96 -4.35
CA VAL A 67 -8.20 -12.60 -3.88
C VAL A 67 -9.36 -12.08 -3.05
N ILE A 68 -10.59 -12.20 -3.55
CA ILE A 68 -11.81 -11.79 -2.84
C ILE A 68 -11.89 -12.47 -1.48
N GLU A 69 -11.63 -13.77 -1.41
CA GLU A 69 -11.65 -14.51 -0.14
C GLU A 69 -10.70 -13.94 0.92
N VAL A 70 -9.55 -13.41 0.49
CA VAL A 70 -8.60 -12.76 1.40
C VAL A 70 -9.09 -11.36 1.80
N ILE A 71 -9.61 -10.57 0.85
CA ILE A 71 -9.89 -9.13 1.09
C ILE A 71 -11.31 -8.83 1.54
N LYS A 72 -12.22 -9.82 1.56
CA LYS A 72 -13.66 -9.61 1.84
C LYS A 72 -13.94 -8.88 3.14
N GLU A 73 -13.16 -9.15 4.18
CA GLU A 73 -13.26 -8.50 5.49
C GLU A 73 -12.95 -7.00 5.48
N CYS A 74 -12.30 -6.49 4.42
CA CYS A 74 -12.06 -5.06 4.27
C CYS A 74 -13.21 -4.31 3.56
N GLY A 75 -14.26 -5.01 3.11
CA GLY A 75 -15.35 -4.41 2.35
C GLY A 75 -14.95 -3.98 0.93
N PHE A 76 -15.94 -3.59 0.14
CA PHE A 76 -15.78 -3.16 -1.26
C PHE A 76 -14.93 -4.12 -2.12
N TYR A 77 -14.93 -5.41 -1.81
CA TYR A 77 -13.95 -6.37 -2.32
C TYR A 77 -13.94 -6.45 -3.85
N ASN A 78 -15.10 -6.40 -4.52
CA ASN A 78 -15.16 -6.41 -5.98
C ASN A 78 -14.47 -5.19 -6.60
N ARG A 79 -14.72 -4.00 -6.04
CA ARG A 79 -14.09 -2.75 -6.51
C ARG A 79 -12.61 -2.76 -6.19
N ARG A 80 -12.25 -3.17 -4.97
CA ARG A 80 -10.87 -3.23 -4.49
C ARG A 80 -10.02 -4.20 -5.30
N GLU A 81 -10.53 -5.39 -5.60
CA GLU A 81 -9.84 -6.37 -6.45
C GLU A 81 -9.52 -5.78 -7.82
N ARG A 82 -10.53 -5.19 -8.48
CA ARG A 82 -10.35 -4.52 -9.78
C ARG A 82 -9.32 -3.38 -9.70
N THR A 83 -9.38 -2.57 -8.66
CA THR A 83 -8.42 -1.47 -8.46
C THR A 83 -7.01 -1.99 -8.24
N LEU A 84 -6.82 -3.02 -7.40
CA LEU A 84 -5.51 -3.64 -7.17
C LEU A 84 -4.92 -4.21 -8.46
N ARG A 85 -5.75 -4.88 -9.28
CA ARG A 85 -5.35 -5.43 -10.57
C ARG A 85 -4.84 -4.36 -11.51
N ARG A 86 -5.66 -3.36 -11.78
CA ARG A 86 -5.32 -2.24 -12.68
C ARG A 86 -4.10 -1.47 -12.19
N MET A 87 -4.05 -1.14 -10.90
CA MET A 87 -2.88 -0.50 -10.29
C MET A 87 -1.62 -1.33 -10.52
N THR A 88 -1.71 -2.65 -10.34
CA THR A 88 -0.56 -3.54 -10.50
C THR A 88 -0.13 -3.65 -11.96
N GLU A 89 -1.07 -3.62 -12.91
CA GLU A 89 -0.76 -3.57 -14.35
C GLU A 89 -0.02 -2.27 -14.70
N ASP A 90 -0.53 -1.11 -14.27
CA ASP A 90 0.13 0.18 -14.47
C ASP A 90 1.54 0.17 -13.85
N PHE A 91 1.66 -0.35 -12.62
CA PHE A 91 2.92 -0.45 -11.90
C PHE A 91 4.00 -1.24 -12.67
N MET A 92 3.60 -2.24 -13.47
CA MET A 92 4.55 -3.10 -14.19
C MET A 92 5.29 -2.37 -15.31
N SER A 93 4.72 -1.28 -15.84
CA SER A 93 5.31 -0.42 -16.87
C SER A 93 5.61 1.00 -16.40
N TRP A 94 5.40 1.29 -15.11
CA TRP A 94 5.58 2.61 -14.53
C TRP A 94 7.06 2.95 -14.38
N ASP A 95 7.41 4.21 -14.61
CA ASP A 95 8.77 4.74 -14.54
C ASP A 95 9.26 5.00 -13.10
N GLY A 96 8.33 5.06 -12.14
CA GLY A 96 8.64 5.33 -10.74
C GLY A 96 8.67 6.82 -10.39
N GLU A 97 8.20 7.72 -11.27
CA GLU A 97 8.25 9.16 -11.00
C GLU A 97 7.01 9.66 -10.26
N ASP A 98 5.87 9.78 -10.93
CA ASP A 98 4.62 10.23 -10.29
C ASP A 98 3.67 9.07 -10.02
N ALA A 99 3.50 8.74 -8.73
CA ALA A 99 2.63 7.66 -8.30
C ALA A 99 1.13 7.95 -8.54
N SER A 100 0.74 9.20 -8.77
CA SER A 100 -0.63 9.57 -9.13
C SER A 100 -1.04 9.04 -10.51
N ASN A 101 -0.07 8.65 -11.35
CA ASN A 101 -0.32 7.99 -12.63
C ASN A 101 -0.85 6.56 -12.48
N LEU A 102 -0.71 5.94 -11.30
CA LEU A 102 -1.18 4.58 -11.04
C LEU A 102 -2.67 4.57 -10.70
N PHE A 103 -3.45 3.71 -11.35
CA PHE A 103 -4.88 3.62 -11.11
C PHE A 103 -5.21 3.40 -9.63
N GLY A 104 -6.05 4.28 -9.06
CA GLY A 104 -6.49 4.18 -7.67
C GLY A 104 -5.53 4.75 -6.63
N ILE A 105 -4.42 5.37 -7.06
CA ILE A 105 -3.50 6.11 -6.20
C ILE A 105 -3.82 7.61 -6.30
N GLY A 106 -4.39 8.17 -5.23
CA GLY A 106 -4.67 9.60 -5.11
C GLY A 106 -3.56 10.36 -4.39
N LYS A 107 -3.85 11.61 -4.02
CA LYS A 107 -2.90 12.52 -3.35
C LYS A 107 -2.20 11.88 -2.15
N TYR A 108 -2.95 11.27 -1.23
CA TYR A 108 -2.39 10.55 -0.07
C TYR A 108 -1.33 9.52 -0.46
N GLY A 109 -1.62 8.69 -1.47
CA GLY A 109 -0.69 7.66 -1.91
C GLY A 109 0.54 8.23 -2.59
N SER A 110 0.39 9.30 -3.39
CA SER A 110 1.52 9.98 -4.03
C SER A 110 2.42 10.70 -3.01
N ASP A 111 1.83 11.43 -2.06
CA ASP A 111 2.57 12.06 -0.96
C ASP A 111 3.32 11.02 -0.13
N SER A 112 2.66 9.91 0.21
CA SER A 112 3.28 8.82 0.95
C SER A 112 4.41 8.15 0.16
N TYR A 113 4.26 8.00 -1.16
CA TYR A 113 5.33 7.47 -1.99
C TYR A 113 6.57 8.37 -2.01
N ARG A 114 6.38 9.68 -2.17
CA ARG A 114 7.46 10.68 -2.14
C ARG A 114 8.25 10.63 -0.83
N LEU A 115 7.53 10.60 0.30
CA LEU A 115 8.13 10.53 1.64
C LEU A 115 8.95 9.25 1.85
N PHE A 116 8.41 8.09 1.46
CA PHE A 116 9.03 6.80 1.79
C PHE A 116 10.06 6.30 0.76
N PHE A 117 9.99 6.77 -0.50
CA PHE A 117 10.83 6.22 -1.58
C PHE A 117 11.63 7.26 -2.36
N LYS A 118 11.24 8.55 -2.36
CA LYS A 118 11.98 9.62 -3.03
C LYS A 118 12.76 10.51 -2.06
N ASN A 119 12.50 10.40 -0.76
CA ASN A 119 13.04 11.30 0.28
C ASN A 119 12.69 12.78 -0.01
N GLU A 120 11.48 12.98 -0.52
CA GLU A 120 10.93 14.29 -0.86
C GLU A 120 9.79 14.63 0.11
N LEU A 121 9.83 15.84 0.68
CA LEU A 121 8.76 16.37 1.52
C LEU A 121 7.73 17.09 0.63
N PRO A 122 6.48 16.59 0.51
CA PRO A 122 5.43 17.31 -0.21
C PRO A 122 5.10 18.63 0.49
N GLU A 123 4.85 19.69 -0.29
CA GLU A 123 4.54 21.03 0.24
C GLU A 123 3.27 21.06 1.11
N ASP A 124 2.26 20.30 0.71
CA ASP A 124 0.97 20.20 1.40
C ASP A 124 0.63 18.74 1.71
N VAL A 125 1.06 18.22 2.86
CA VAL A 125 0.67 16.88 3.31
C VAL A 125 -0.69 16.98 4.01
N GLY A 126 -1.77 16.61 3.30
CA GLY A 126 -3.13 16.74 3.82
C GLY A 126 -3.57 15.62 4.78
N ASP A 127 -2.88 14.47 4.81
CA ASP A 127 -3.24 13.35 5.68
C ASP A 127 -2.62 13.48 7.06
N HIS A 128 -3.46 13.39 8.10
CA HIS A 128 -3.05 13.58 9.49
C HIS A 128 -1.97 12.60 9.94
N GLU A 129 -1.98 11.36 9.43
CA GLU A 129 -1.01 10.35 9.85
C GLU A 129 0.33 10.52 9.14
N LEU A 130 0.33 10.97 7.87
CA LEU A 130 1.55 11.41 7.20
C LEU A 130 2.13 12.68 7.85
N GLN A 131 1.31 13.64 8.27
CA GLN A 131 1.79 14.82 9.01
C GLN A 131 2.48 14.41 10.32
N ARG A 132 1.90 13.46 11.06
CA ARG A 132 2.53 12.91 12.27
C ARG A 132 3.88 12.26 11.94
N TYR A 133 3.94 11.42 10.91
CA TYR A 133 5.18 10.78 10.46
C TYR A 133 6.25 11.79 10.08
N VAL A 134 5.90 12.83 9.32
CA VAL A 134 6.83 13.90 8.92
C VAL A 134 7.43 14.59 10.14
N LYS A 135 6.61 14.97 11.13
CA LYS A 135 7.08 15.62 12.37
C LYS A 135 8.05 14.72 13.15
N GLU A 136 7.72 13.44 13.27
CA GLU A 136 8.55 12.46 14.00
C GLU A 136 9.89 12.19 13.32
N GLU A 137 9.92 12.03 11.99
CA GLU A 137 11.11 11.59 11.25
C GLU A 137 11.97 12.74 10.73
N PHE A 138 11.35 13.82 10.24
CA PHE A 138 12.09 14.98 9.69
C PHE A 138 12.43 16.03 10.75
N ARG A 139 12.03 15.82 12.02
CA ARG A 139 12.30 16.71 13.17
C ARG A 139 11.93 18.18 12.90
N ILE A 140 10.91 18.39 12.09
CA ILE A 140 10.41 19.74 11.80
C ILE A 140 9.60 20.17 13.03
N SER A 141 10.14 21.14 13.77
CA SER A 141 9.56 21.73 14.99
C SER A 141 8.30 22.52 14.69
#